data_AF-A0A956IRI0-F1
#
_entry.id   AF-A0A956IRI0-F1
#
_cell.length_a   1.000
_cell.length_b   1.000
_cell.length_c   1.000
_cell.angle_alpha   90.00
_cell.angle_beta   90.00
_cell.angle_gamma   90.00
#
_symmetry.space_group_name_H-M   'P 1'
#
loop_
_entity.id
_entity.type
_entity.pdbx_description
1 polymer ?
#
loop_
_entity_poly.entity_id
_entity_poly.type
_entity_poly.pdbx_seq_one_letter_code
_entity_poly.pdbx_strand_id
1 'polypeptide(L)'
;MSKAAENMLAHTVARRLAQRAIYCNVVDPGWVTDERPHDQRLDGGAPTVSTEEAAARVCQPIEEGVEGAPAYDRLYRHFEARRWS
;
A
#
# COMPACT_ATOMS: atom_id res chain seq x y z
N MET A 1 10.24 -9.83 -7.35
CA MET A 1 10.63 -8.80 -8.35
C MET A 1 9.49 -7.86 -8.71
N SER A 2 8.27 -8.37 -8.93
CA SER A 2 7.07 -7.57 -9.27
C SER A 2 6.76 -6.43 -8.29
N LYS A 3 6.76 -6.69 -6.98
CA LYS A 3 6.44 -5.67 -5.96
C LYS A 3 7.43 -4.51 -5.92
N ALA A 4 8.72 -4.78 -6.13
CA ALA A 4 9.73 -3.72 -6.23
C ALA A 4 9.53 -2.85 -7.49
N ALA A 5 9.16 -3.47 -8.61
CA ALA A 5 8.85 -2.75 -9.84
C ALA A 5 7.60 -1.86 -9.69
N GLU A 6 6.56 -2.34 -9.01
CA GLU A 6 5.36 -1.56 -8.66
C GLU A 6 5.71 -0.33 -7.81
N ASN A 7 6.54 -0.51 -6.77
CA ASN A 7 7.02 0.58 -5.93
C ASN A 7 7.75 1.65 -6.75
N MET A 8 8.63 1.23 -7.66
CA MET A 8 9.38 2.15 -8.51
C MET A 8 8.51 2.86 -9.54
N LEU A 9 7.48 2.18 -10.07
CA LEU A 9 6.50 2.80 -10.95
C LEU A 9 5.78 3.94 -10.21
N ALA A 10 5.21 3.65 -9.03
CA ALA A 10 4.51 4.63 -8.21
C ALA A 10 5.40 5.83 -7.87
N HIS A 11 6.62 5.57 -7.37
CA HIS A 11 7.62 6.60 -7.06
C HIS A 11 7.89 7.52 -8.27
N THR A 12 8.09 6.92 -9.45
CA THR A 12 8.41 7.66 -10.67
C THR A 12 7.24 8.53 -11.15
N VAL A 13 6.01 8.02 -11.10
CA VAL A 13 4.84 8.73 -11.65
C VAL A 13 4.22 9.74 -10.66
N ALA A 14 4.42 9.56 -9.35
CA ALA A 14 3.72 10.31 -8.31
C ALA A 14 3.84 11.83 -8.47
N ARG A 15 5.04 12.35 -8.74
CA ARG A 15 5.24 13.80 -8.91
C ARG A 15 4.48 14.37 -10.11
N ARG A 16 4.43 13.64 -11.23
CA ARG A 16 3.70 14.07 -12.44
C ARG A 16 2.20 14.02 -12.23
N LEU A 17 1.70 13.02 -11.50
CA LEU A 17 0.29 12.90 -11.16
C LEU A 17 -0.15 13.99 -10.18
N ALA A 18 0.68 14.34 -9.20
CA ALA A 18 0.37 15.38 -8.21
C ALA A 18 0.15 16.76 -8.87
N GLN A 19 0.87 17.07 -9.95
CA GLN A 19 0.65 18.29 -10.76
C GLN A 19 -0.75 18.36 -11.40
N ARG A 20 -1.46 17.23 -11.47
CA ARG A 20 -2.81 17.09 -12.00
C ARG A 20 -3.84 16.83 -10.88
N ALA A 21 -3.49 17.13 -9.63
CA ALA A 21 -4.29 16.85 -8.44
C ALA A 21 -4.61 15.35 -8.25
N ILE A 22 -3.71 14.46 -8.71
CA ILE A 22 -3.80 13.01 -8.49
C ILE A 22 -2.65 12.60 -7.57
N TYR A 23 -2.97 12.26 -6.34
CA TYR A 23 -1.99 11.98 -5.29
C TYR A 23 -1.74 10.48 -5.18
N CYS A 24 -0.66 10.01 -5.80
CA CYS A 24 -0.32 8.58 -5.87
C CYS A 24 0.63 8.19 -4.73
N ASN A 25 0.24 7.16 -3.97
CA ASN A 25 0.99 6.56 -2.87
C ASN A 25 0.93 5.04 -2.97
N VAL A 26 1.79 4.36 -2.19
CA VAL A 26 1.80 2.91 -2.04
C VAL A 26 1.49 2.55 -0.59
N VAL A 27 0.67 1.52 -0.39
CA VAL A 27 0.36 0.97 0.93
C VAL A 27 0.78 -0.50 0.95
N ASP A 28 1.53 -0.88 1.97
CA ASP A 28 1.71 -2.27 2.36
C ASP A 28 0.76 -2.57 3.53
N PRO A 29 -0.38 -3.23 3.26
CA PRO A 29 -1.36 -3.51 4.29
C PRO A 29 -0.90 -4.62 5.24
N GLY A 30 0.18 -5.34 4.94
CA GLY A 30 0.59 -6.56 5.65
C GLY A 30 -0.01 -7.83 5.03
N TRP A 31 0.27 -8.96 5.69
CA TRP A 31 -0.17 -10.28 5.21
C TRP A 31 -1.62 -10.55 5.63
N VAL A 32 -2.56 -10.24 4.74
CA VAL A 32 -4.02 -10.34 4.95
C VAL A 32 -4.65 -11.58 4.33
N THR A 33 -4.04 -12.14 3.27
CA THR A 33 -4.55 -13.33 2.57
C THR A 33 -3.41 -14.24 2.13
N ASP A 34 -3.73 -15.50 1.85
CA ASP A 34 -2.81 -16.43 1.21
C ASP A 34 -2.86 -16.25 -0.31
N GLU A 35 -1.88 -15.54 -0.86
CA GLU A 35 -1.77 -15.28 -2.31
C GLU A 35 -1.10 -16.41 -3.09
N ARG A 36 -0.81 -17.55 -2.46
CA ARG A 36 -0.25 -18.71 -3.16
C ARG A 36 -1.29 -19.33 -4.11
N PRO A 37 -0.85 -19.90 -5.25
CA PRO A 37 -1.70 -20.73 -6.11
C PRO A 37 -2.46 -21.79 -5.30
N HIS A 38 -3.68 -22.12 -5.73
CA HIS A 38 -4.56 -23.05 -4.99
C HIS A 38 -3.90 -24.42 -4.75
N ASP A 39 -3.15 -24.92 -5.73
CA ASP A 39 -2.39 -26.17 -5.68
C ASP A 39 -1.16 -26.12 -4.77
N GLN A 40 -0.75 -24.91 -4.35
CA GLN A 40 0.39 -24.65 -3.45
C GLN A 40 -0.04 -24.09 -2.09
N ARG A 41 -1.35 -24.10 -1.78
CA ARG A 41 -1.84 -23.77 -0.43
C ARG A 41 -1.33 -24.84 0.53
N LEU A 42 -0.38 -24.45 1.37
CA LEU A 42 0.04 -25.25 2.51
C LEU A 42 -0.90 -24.96 3.69
N ASP A 43 -1.26 -25.99 4.44
CA ASP A 43 -1.85 -25.89 5.78
C ASP A 43 -0.79 -25.31 6.74
N GLY A 44 -0.49 -24.00 6.64
CA GLY A 44 0.81 -23.52 7.12
C GLY A 44 0.93 -22.05 7.49
N GLY A 45 -0.16 -21.32 7.68
CA GLY A 45 -0.07 -20.01 8.34
C GLY A 45 -1.30 -19.15 8.13
N ALA A 46 -1.80 -18.57 9.22
CA ALA A 46 -2.84 -17.57 9.17
C ALA A 46 -2.24 -16.21 8.79
N PRO A 47 -2.97 -15.38 8.03
CA PRO A 47 -2.68 -13.96 7.88
C PRO A 47 -2.34 -13.31 9.23
N THR A 48 -1.34 -12.42 9.25
CA THR A 48 -0.93 -11.71 10.47
C THR A 48 -1.80 -10.50 10.78
N VAL A 49 -2.60 -10.06 9.81
CA VAL A 49 -3.54 -8.94 9.95
C VAL A 49 -4.93 -9.38 9.49
N SER A 50 -5.97 -8.83 10.13
CA SER A 50 -7.34 -9.05 9.68
C SER A 50 -7.64 -8.27 8.40
N THR A 51 -8.74 -8.62 7.72
CA THR A 51 -9.18 -7.90 6.52
C THR A 51 -9.58 -6.47 6.85
N GLU A 52 -10.21 -6.25 8.00
CA GLU A 52 -10.61 -4.94 8.49
C GLU A 52 -9.40 -4.04 8.77
N GLU A 53 -8.36 -4.58 9.41
CA GLU A 53 -7.13 -3.82 9.67
C GLU A 53 -6.40 -3.47 8.38
N ALA A 54 -6.29 -4.43 7.45
CA ALA A 54 -5.70 -4.19 6.13
C ALA A 54 -6.47 -3.11 5.36
N ALA A 55 -7.80 -3.14 5.39
CA ALA A 55 -8.65 -2.12 4.77
C ALA A 55 -8.44 -0.75 5.43
N ALA A 56 -8.37 -0.68 6.76
CA ALA A 56 -8.11 0.56 7.48
C ALA A 56 -6.76 1.19 7.08
N ARG A 57 -5.71 0.38 6.93
CA ARG A 57 -4.38 0.85 6.47
C ARG A 57 -4.42 1.43 5.05
N VAL A 58 -5.28 0.91 4.17
CA VAL A 58 -5.49 1.44 2.82
C VAL A 58 -6.29 2.75 2.86
N CYS A 59 -7.30 2.84 3.72
CA CYS A 59 -8.20 3.99 3.79
C CYS A 59 -7.56 5.22 4.45
N GLN A 60 -6.73 5.04 5.48
CA GLN A 60 -6.12 6.15 6.23
C GLN A 60 -5.50 7.25 5.34
N PRO A 61 -4.56 6.98 4.41
CA PRO A 61 -3.96 8.04 3.60
C PRO A 61 -4.96 8.70 2.63
N ILE A 62 -6.07 8.04 2.31
CA ILE A 62 -7.16 8.62 1.50
C ILE A 62 -7.95 9.61 2.35
N GLU A 63 -8.32 9.21 3.57
CA GLU A 63 -9.04 10.05 4.54
C GLU A 63 -8.21 11.32 4.88
N GLU A 64 -6.93 11.16 5.21
CA GLU A 64 -6.01 12.29 5.44
C GLU A 64 -5.95 13.25 4.23
N GLY A 65 -5.98 12.70 3.02
CA GLY A 65 -6.03 13.49 1.80
C GLY A 65 -7.33 14.28 1.63
N VAL A 66 -8.47 13.68 1.96
CA VAL A 66 -9.79 14.33 1.92
C VAL A 66 -9.91 15.44 2.97
N GLU A 67 -9.30 15.26 4.14
CA GLU A 67 -9.25 16.26 5.21
C GLU A 67 -8.33 17.46 4.91
N GLY A 68 -7.68 17.47 3.74
CA GLY A 68 -6.88 18.61 3.26
C GLY A 68 -5.37 18.43 3.41
N ALA A 69 -4.90 17.22 3.74
CA ALA A 69 -3.48 16.89 3.82
C ALA A 69 -3.04 15.83 2.77
N PRO A 70 -3.30 16.03 1.45
CA PRO A 70 -2.96 15.02 0.46
C PRO A 70 -1.44 14.89 0.29
N ALA A 71 -0.92 13.72 0.66
CA ALA A 71 0.46 13.33 0.40
C ALA A 71 0.58 12.62 -0.96
N TYR A 72 1.75 12.70 -1.59
CA TYR A 72 2.12 11.87 -2.74
C TYR A 72 3.53 11.33 -2.54
N ASP A 73 3.90 10.29 -3.28
CA ASP A 73 5.23 9.67 -3.22
C ASP A 73 5.58 9.09 -1.84
N ARG A 74 4.59 8.50 -1.16
CA ARG A 74 4.77 7.83 0.14
C ARG A 74 4.58 6.32 0.01
N LEU A 75 5.35 5.58 0.80
CA LEU A 75 5.12 4.18 1.12
C LEU A 75 4.60 4.08 2.54
N TYR A 76 3.38 3.59 2.75
CA TYR A 76 2.80 3.39 4.09
C TYR A 76 2.97 1.94 4.55
N ARG A 77 3.41 1.76 5.79
CA ARG A 77 3.48 0.48 6.51
C ARG A 77 3.05 0.71 7.95
N HIS A 78 2.14 -0.11 8.47
CA HIS A 78 1.68 -0.01 9.86
C HIS A 78 1.17 1.41 10.22
N PHE A 79 0.35 2.02 9.36
CA PHE A 79 -0.18 3.38 9.52
C PHE A 79 0.87 4.51 9.47
N GLU A 80 2.12 4.20 9.14
CA GLU A 80 3.23 5.17 9.10
C GLU A 80 3.83 5.29 7.70
N ALA A 81 4.16 6.53 7.31
CA ALA A 81 4.95 6.78 6.12
C ALA A 81 6.41 6.33 6.33
N ARG A 82 6.93 5.53 5.40
CA ARG A 82 8.29 4.99 5.38
C ARG A 82 9.08 5.55 4.20
N ARG A 83 10.39 5.51 4.33
CA ARG A 83 11.31 5.77 3.22
C ARG A 83 11.26 4.58 2.25
N TRP A 84 11.38 4.86 0.96
CA TRP A 84 11.68 3.84 -0.05
C TRP A 84 12.98 3.12 0.33
N SER A 85 12.92 1.79 0.42
CA SER A 85 14.01 0.89 0.80
C SER A 85 14.12 -0.26 -0.18
#